data_AF-A0A7J7U1C5-F1
#
_entry.id   AF-A0A7J7U1C5-F1
#
_cell.length_a   1.000
_cell.length_b   1.000
_cell.length_c   1.000
_cell.angle_alpha   90.00
_cell.angle_beta   90.00
_cell.angle_gamma   90.00
#
_symmetry.space_group_name_H-M   'P 1'
#
loop_
_entity.id
_entity.type
_entity.pdbx_description
1 polymer ?
#
loop_
_entity_poly.entity_id
_entity_poly.type
_entity_poly.pdbx_seq_one_letter_code
_entity_poly.pdbx_strand_id
1 'polypeptide(L)'
;MLQLLRAGARACLRPTGGRGLNALAEEAGQHLEKPESLARAGPQVPVLHKSDFPVPVHRRPVQAWVESLRGYEQERVGLAELHPDVFSTAPRLDILHQVAIWQKNFRRIEALPTAPGAPQATTTCCP
;
A
#
# COMPACT_ATOMS: atom_id res chain seq x y z
N MET A 1 -27.01 24.16 -38.94
CA MET A 1 -27.66 24.27 -37.63
C MET A 1 -27.38 22.99 -36.83
N LEU A 2 -26.88 23.19 -35.60
CA LEU A 2 -26.67 22.26 -34.48
C LEU A 2 -25.77 21.01 -34.66
N GLN A 3 -24.53 21.16 -34.17
CA GLN A 3 -23.72 20.06 -33.63
C GLN A 3 -24.23 19.70 -32.22
N LEU A 4 -24.47 18.41 -31.96
CA LEU A 4 -24.79 17.91 -30.62
C LEU A 4 -23.56 17.17 -30.05
N LEU A 5 -22.72 17.92 -29.35
CA LEU A 5 -21.70 17.38 -28.45
C LEU A 5 -22.37 17.07 -27.10
N ARG A 6 -22.55 15.78 -26.79
CA ARG A 6 -23.02 15.34 -25.48
C ARG A 6 -21.81 15.15 -24.55
N ALA A 7 -21.49 16.19 -23.78
CA ALA A 7 -20.50 16.14 -22.72
C ALA A 7 -21.01 15.24 -21.58
N GLY A 8 -20.36 14.10 -21.35
CA GLY A 8 -20.61 13.24 -20.19
C GLY A 8 -19.72 13.65 -19.02
N ALA A 9 -20.26 14.43 -18.09
CA ALA A 9 -19.62 14.71 -16.81
C ALA A 9 -19.65 13.44 -15.93
N ARG A 10 -18.52 12.75 -15.78
CA ARG A 10 -18.36 11.74 -14.72
C ARG A 10 -18.05 12.46 -13.41
N ALA A 11 -19.07 12.62 -12.58
CA ALA A 11 -18.91 12.99 -11.19
C ALA A 11 -18.18 11.85 -10.45
N CYS A 12 -16.96 12.10 -9.98
CA CYS A 12 -16.31 11.22 -9.02
C CYS A 12 -17.01 11.38 -7.67
N LEU A 13 -17.78 10.38 -7.27
CA LEU A 13 -18.28 10.24 -5.90
C LEU A 13 -17.09 9.93 -5.00
N ARG A 14 -16.71 10.88 -4.13
CA ARG A 14 -15.80 10.65 -3.02
C ARG A 14 -16.46 9.66 -2.05
N PRO A 15 -15.82 8.53 -1.70
CA PRO A 15 -16.21 7.80 -0.52
C PRO A 15 -15.66 8.55 0.70
N THR A 16 -16.56 9.21 1.41
CA THR A 16 -16.32 9.74 2.75
C THR A 16 -16.49 8.58 3.74
N GLY A 17 -15.41 8.12 4.38
CA GLY A 17 -15.54 7.08 5.41
C GLY A 17 -14.24 6.41 5.83
N GLY A 18 -13.60 6.97 6.84
CA GLY A 18 -12.42 6.40 7.49
C GLY A 18 -12.09 7.18 8.75
N ARG A 19 -13.03 7.22 9.70
CA ARG A 19 -12.88 7.83 11.02
C ARG A 19 -12.41 6.77 12.02
N GLY A 20 -11.34 7.08 12.76
CA GLY A 20 -10.86 6.33 13.92
C GLY A 20 -9.38 5.98 13.77
N LEU A 21 -8.50 6.12 14.76
CA LEU A 21 -8.60 6.48 16.16
C LEU A 21 -7.24 7.09 16.53
N ASN A 22 -7.20 8.34 17.00
CA ASN A 22 -6.06 8.86 17.76
C ASN A 22 -6.64 9.87 18.75
N ALA A 23 -6.96 9.38 19.94
CA ALA A 23 -7.25 10.21 21.10
C ALA A 23 -6.01 10.23 21.98
N LEU A 24 -5.65 11.44 22.41
CA LEU A 24 -4.86 11.79 23.58
C LEU A 24 -3.32 11.85 23.41
N ALA A 25 -2.86 13.01 22.97
CA ALA A 25 -1.71 13.70 23.57
C ALA A 25 -1.93 15.20 23.41
N GLU A 26 -2.29 15.84 24.52
CA GLU A 26 -2.59 17.27 24.65
C GLU A 26 -1.38 18.14 24.26
N GLU A 27 -1.67 19.09 23.35
CA GLU A 27 -1.28 20.50 23.33
C GLU A 27 -0.24 20.98 24.36
N ALA A 28 0.87 21.54 23.85
CA ALA A 28 1.35 22.86 24.26
C ALA A 28 2.57 23.30 23.40
N GLY A 29 2.44 24.42 22.67
CA GLY A 29 3.59 25.27 22.35
C GLY A 29 3.79 25.72 20.89
N GLN A 30 3.13 26.82 20.52
CA GLN A 30 3.70 27.96 19.79
C GLN A 30 4.17 27.78 18.33
N HIS A 31 3.25 28.14 17.42
CA HIS A 31 3.40 29.08 16.29
C HIS A 31 4.81 29.55 15.86
N LEU A 32 5.02 29.46 14.53
CA LEU A 32 6.10 30.04 13.71
C LEU A 32 7.41 29.23 13.77
N GLU A 33 7.74 28.43 12.76
CA GLU A 33 7.99 28.86 11.39
C GLU A 33 7.24 27.97 10.39
N LYS A 34 6.56 28.61 9.44
CA LYS A 34 6.13 27.98 8.19
C LYS A 34 7.38 27.35 7.56
N PRO A 35 7.51 26.02 7.38
CA PRO A 35 8.60 25.49 6.61
C PRO A 35 8.45 26.14 5.25
N GLU A 36 9.42 27.00 4.98
CA GLU A 36 9.41 27.92 3.88
C GLU A 36 9.12 27.12 2.62
N SER A 37 8.29 27.71 1.79
CA SER A 37 8.09 27.39 0.40
C SER A 37 9.38 27.56 -0.44
N LEU A 38 10.55 27.28 0.14
CA LEU A 38 11.89 27.24 -0.44
C LEU A 38 12.09 25.96 -1.25
N ALA A 39 11.19 25.72 -2.19
CA ALA A 39 11.54 25.23 -3.50
C ALA A 39 10.30 25.36 -4.36
N ARG A 40 10.09 26.56 -4.91
CA ARG A 40 9.65 26.63 -6.30
C ARG A 40 10.73 25.94 -7.12
N ALA A 41 10.72 24.61 -7.08
CA ALA A 41 11.51 23.75 -7.91
C ALA A 41 11.35 24.29 -9.32
N GLY A 42 12.46 24.67 -9.96
CA GLY A 42 12.46 24.96 -11.39
C GLY A 42 11.89 23.77 -12.18
N PRO A 43 11.75 23.86 -13.50
CA PRO A 43 11.29 22.73 -14.31
C PRO A 43 12.14 21.49 -14.01
N GLN A 44 11.64 20.60 -13.15
CA GLN A 44 12.35 19.38 -12.78
C GLN A 44 12.27 18.49 -14.01
N VAL A 45 13.43 18.07 -14.50
CA VAL A 45 13.49 17.15 -15.64
C VAL A 45 12.68 15.90 -15.28
N PRO A 46 11.65 15.54 -16.06
CA PRO A 46 10.83 14.37 -15.75
C PRO A 46 11.70 13.11 -15.69
N VAL A 47 11.57 12.35 -14.61
CA VAL A 47 12.29 11.08 -14.47
C VAL A 47 11.59 10.05 -15.37
N LEU A 48 12.28 9.57 -16.40
CA LEU A 48 11.79 8.53 -17.29
C LEU A 48 12.58 7.24 -17.08
N HIS A 49 11.89 6.18 -16.68
CA HIS A 49 12.46 4.85 -16.52
C HIS A 49 11.90 3.89 -17.57
N LYS A 50 12.78 3.15 -18.26
CA LYS A 50 12.42 2.11 -19.24
C LYS A 50 12.64 0.73 -18.63
N SER A 51 11.86 -0.26 -19.05
CA SER A 51 12.09 -1.64 -18.61
C SER A 51 13.43 -2.17 -19.14
N ASP A 52 14.28 -2.70 -18.26
CA ASP A 52 15.58 -3.31 -18.65
C ASP A 52 15.43 -4.64 -19.39
N PHE A 53 14.31 -5.34 -19.16
CA PHE A 53 14.06 -6.65 -19.76
C PHE A 53 13.24 -6.54 -21.05
N PRO A 54 13.48 -7.42 -22.03
CA PRO A 54 12.76 -7.40 -23.29
C PRO A 54 11.28 -7.71 -23.07
N VAL A 55 10.42 -6.78 -23.47
CA VAL A 55 8.96 -6.94 -23.38
C VAL A 55 8.47 -7.86 -24.52
N PRO A 56 7.58 -8.82 -24.26
CA PRO A 56 6.99 -9.65 -25.31
C PRO A 56 6.28 -8.83 -26.38
N VAL A 57 6.50 -9.15 -27.66
CA VAL A 57 6.00 -8.38 -28.82
C VAL A 57 4.48 -8.16 -28.83
N HIS A 58 3.73 -9.12 -28.27
CA HIS A 58 2.27 -9.09 -28.23
C HIS A 58 1.70 -8.29 -27.04
N ARG A 59 2.56 -7.81 -26.13
CA ARG A 59 2.17 -7.03 -24.95
C ARG A 59 2.86 -5.67 -24.96
N ARG A 60 2.21 -4.68 -24.34
CA ARG A 60 2.78 -3.35 -24.14
C ARG A 60 3.20 -3.20 -22.68
N PRO A 61 4.30 -2.47 -22.40
CA PRO A 61 4.68 -2.18 -21.02
C PRO A 61 3.60 -1.36 -20.32
N VAL A 62 3.44 -1.61 -19.01
CA VAL A 62 2.51 -0.88 -18.15
C VAL A 62 3.19 0.40 -17.67
N GLN A 63 2.47 1.50 -17.59
CA GLN A 63 3.03 2.77 -17.13
C GLN A 63 2.51 3.11 -15.73
N ALA A 64 3.42 3.57 -14.86
CA ALA A 64 3.10 4.04 -13.52
C ALA A 64 3.74 5.40 -13.25
N TRP A 65 3.08 6.19 -12.38
CA TRP A 65 3.61 7.47 -11.92
C TRP A 65 4.77 7.24 -10.95
N VAL A 66 5.81 8.04 -11.09
CA VAL A 66 6.91 8.12 -10.13
C VAL A 66 6.64 9.27 -9.18
N GLU A 67 6.46 8.92 -7.91
CA GLU A 67 6.21 9.84 -6.80
C GLU A 67 7.51 10.15 -6.06
N SER A 68 7.57 11.29 -5.37
CA SER A 68 8.68 11.64 -4.47
C SER A 68 8.17 11.98 -3.09
N LEU A 69 8.80 11.39 -2.07
CA LEU A 69 8.49 11.64 -0.67
C LEU A 69 9.11 12.94 -0.13
N ARG A 70 9.75 13.77 -0.98
CA ARG A 70 10.40 15.02 -0.55
C ARG A 70 9.41 16.13 -0.19
N GLY A 71 8.20 16.09 -0.71
CA GLY A 71 7.17 17.09 -0.44
C GLY A 71 5.78 16.52 -0.70
N TYR A 72 4.79 17.05 0.01
CA TYR A 72 3.41 16.55 -0.02
C TYR A 72 2.74 16.68 -1.41
N GLU A 73 3.10 17.67 -2.22
CA GLU A 73 2.50 17.91 -3.55
C GLU A 73 3.22 17.17 -4.69
N GLN A 74 4.23 16.35 -4.38
CA GLN A 74 5.18 15.83 -5.35
C GLN A 74 4.80 14.41 -5.85
N GLU A 75 3.56 14.26 -6.32
CA GLU A 75 2.97 12.96 -6.73
C GLU A 75 3.31 12.53 -8.18
N ARG A 76 3.69 13.44 -9.07
CA ARG A 76 3.90 13.12 -10.50
C ARG A 76 5.21 13.66 -11.01
N VAL A 77 6.30 13.17 -10.43
CA VAL A 77 7.67 13.56 -10.77
C VAL A 77 8.12 12.97 -12.11
N GLY A 78 7.60 11.80 -12.44
CA GLY A 78 8.06 11.06 -13.61
C GLY A 78 7.15 9.91 -14.00
N LEU A 79 7.60 9.16 -15.00
CA LEU A 79 6.89 8.01 -15.56
C LEU A 79 7.84 6.81 -15.62
N ALA A 80 7.36 5.65 -15.18
CA ALA A 80 8.10 4.39 -15.25
C ALA A 80 7.35 3.37 -16.10
N GLU A 81 8.09 2.75 -17.03
CA GLU A 81 7.63 1.58 -17.79
C GLU A 81 7.96 0.29 -17.04
N LEU A 82 6.91 -0.48 -16.77
CA LEU A 82 6.92 -1.74 -16.03
C LEU A 82 6.63 -2.93 -16.95
N HIS A 83 7.28 -4.06 -16.69
CA HIS A 83 7.13 -5.26 -17.49
C HIS A 83 5.72 -5.88 -17.33
N PRO A 84 5.00 -6.20 -18.43
CA PRO A 84 3.61 -6.63 -18.36
C PRO A 84 3.43 -8.01 -17.70
N ASP A 85 4.42 -8.91 -17.79
CA ASP A 85 4.29 -10.26 -17.20
C ASP A 85 4.46 -10.29 -15.68
N VAL A 86 4.88 -9.17 -15.08
CA VAL A 86 4.97 -9.04 -13.62
C VAL A 86 3.80 -8.20 -13.12
N PHE A 87 3.58 -7.04 -13.75
CA PHE A 87 2.65 -6.03 -13.25
C PHE A 87 1.27 -6.05 -13.92
N SER A 88 1.09 -6.80 -15.02
CA SER A 88 -0.17 -6.92 -15.77
C SER A 88 -0.67 -8.37 -15.86
N THR A 89 -0.22 -9.24 -14.96
CA THR A 89 -0.65 -10.63 -14.93
C THR A 89 -2.10 -10.74 -14.46
N ALA A 90 -2.80 -11.76 -14.96
CA ALA A 90 -4.19 -12.01 -14.59
C ALA A 90 -4.32 -12.15 -13.05
N PRO A 91 -5.35 -11.55 -12.42
CA PRO A 91 -5.47 -11.56 -10.96
C PRO A 91 -5.82 -12.97 -10.44
N ARG A 92 -4.83 -13.69 -9.93
CA ARG A 92 -4.95 -15.05 -9.36
C ARG A 92 -5.09 -15.00 -7.84
N LEU A 93 -6.30 -14.69 -7.37
CA LEU A 93 -6.61 -14.59 -5.93
C LEU A 93 -6.43 -15.93 -5.19
N ASP A 94 -6.61 -17.04 -5.89
CA ASP A 94 -6.37 -18.40 -5.39
C ASP A 94 -4.93 -18.58 -4.91
N ILE A 95 -3.96 -18.16 -5.74
CA ILE A 95 -2.53 -18.27 -5.43
C ILE A 95 -2.17 -17.32 -4.28
N LEU A 96 -2.68 -16.08 -4.31
CA LEU A 96 -2.43 -15.12 -3.23
C LEU A 96 -2.93 -15.64 -1.87
N HIS A 97 -4.11 -16.26 -1.85
CA HIS A 97 -4.66 -16.85 -0.63
C HIS A 97 -3.80 -18.00 -0.10
N GLN A 98 -3.37 -18.92 -0.97
CA GLN A 98 -2.48 -20.03 -0.60
C GLN A 98 -1.15 -19.53 -0.04
N VAL A 99 -0.52 -18.55 -0.69
CA VAL A 99 0.75 -17.96 -0.24
C VAL A 99 0.59 -17.25 1.10
N ALA A 100 -0.51 -16.52 1.29
CA ALA A 100 -0.79 -15.84 2.57
C ALA A 100 -0.94 -16.83 3.73
N ILE A 101 -1.68 -17.93 3.54
CA ILE A 101 -1.82 -18.99 4.56
C ILE A 101 -0.48 -19.66 4.81
N TRP A 102 0.26 -19.99 3.74
CA TRP A 102 1.55 -20.64 3.86
C TRP A 102 2.54 -19.76 4.64
N GLN A 103 2.67 -18.47 4.30
CA GLN A 103 3.55 -17.55 5.01
C GLN A 103 3.20 -17.42 6.49
N LYS A 104 1.90 -17.39 6.83
CA LYS A 104 1.42 -17.34 8.21
C LYS A 104 1.80 -18.58 9.02
N ASN A 105 1.70 -19.75 8.41
CA ASN A 105 1.85 -21.02 9.12
C ASN A 105 3.27 -21.61 9.03
N PHE A 106 4.05 -21.26 8.02
CA PHE A 106 5.38 -21.83 7.80
C PHE A 106 6.34 -21.56 8.97
N ARG A 107 6.23 -20.38 9.59
CA ARG A 107 7.03 -20.02 10.77
C ARG A 107 6.36 -20.37 12.10
N ARG A 108 5.15 -20.92 12.09
CA ARG A 108 4.42 -21.29 13.29
C ARG A 108 4.94 -22.63 13.79
N ILE A 109 5.83 -22.58 14.78
CA ILE A 109 6.22 -23.75 15.55
C ILE A 109 5.28 -23.80 16.75
N GLU A 110 4.40 -24.80 16.79
CA GLU A 110 3.58 -25.03 17.97
C GLU A 110 4.41 -25.76 19.03
N ALA A 111 4.83 -25.03 20.06
CA ALA A 111 5.41 -25.62 21.25
C ALA A 111 4.28 -26.10 22.17
N LEU A 112 3.71 -27.27 21.88
CA LEU A 112 2.84 -27.97 22.82
C LEU A 112 3.53 -29.22 23.38
N PRO A 113 4.42 -29.07 24.37
CA PRO A 113 4.81 -30.20 25.21
C PRO A 113 3.71 -30.42 26.26
N THR A 114 2.63 -31.12 25.90
CA THR A 114 1.76 -31.73 26.92
C THR A 114 2.40 -33.05 27.32
N ALA A 115 3.16 -33.04 28.41
CA ALA A 115 3.61 -34.28 29.03
C ALA A 115 2.37 -35.08 29.47
N PRO A 116 2.13 -36.30 28.95
CA PRO A 116 1.08 -37.16 29.46
C PRO A 116 1.53 -37.67 30.84
N GLY A 117 1.16 -36.96 31.91
CA GLY A 117 1.46 -37.40 33.28
C GLY A 117 1.63 -36.33 34.35
N ALA A 118 1.20 -35.07 34.14
CA ALA A 118 1.18 -34.11 35.24
C ALA A 118 0.21 -34.58 36.34
N PRO A 119 0.66 -34.84 37.58
CA PRO A 119 -0.24 -35.24 38.66
C PRO A 119 -1.16 -34.06 39.00
N GLN A 120 -2.47 -34.30 38.94
CA GLN A 120 -3.42 -33.35 39.50
C GLN A 120 -3.18 -33.29 41.00
N ALA A 121 -2.74 -32.13 41.50
CA ALA A 121 -2.59 -31.90 42.92
C ALA A 121 -3.99 -31.86 43.56
N THR A 122 -4.47 -33.00 44.01
CA THR A 122 -5.62 -33.10 44.91
C THR A 122 -5.16 -32.54 46.25
N THR A 123 -5.36 -31.25 46.47
CA THR A 123 -5.25 -30.66 47.81
C THR A 123 -6.41 -31.22 48.63
N THR A 124 -6.17 -32.35 49.29
CA THR A 124 -6.96 -32.81 50.42
C THR A 124 -6.74 -31.81 51.55
N CYS A 125 -7.72 -30.94 51.77
CA CYS A 125 -7.81 -30.17 53.01
C CYS A 125 -7.99 -31.17 54.17
N CYS A 126 -6.99 -31.28 55.04
CA CYS A 126 -7.09 -32.02 56.29
C CYS A 126 -8.08 -31.32 57.26
N PRO A 127 -8.73 -32.11 58.15
CA PRO A 127 -9.93 -31.71 58.90
C PRO A 127 -9.67 -30.74 60.06
#